data_AF-A0AAE9Z4E2-F1
#
_entry.id   AF-A0AAE9Z4E2-F1
#
_cell.length_a   1.000
_cell.length_b   1.000
_cell.length_c   1.000
_cell.angle_alpha   90.00
_cell.angle_beta   90.00
_cell.angle_gamma   90.00
#
_symmetry.space_group_name_H-M   'P 1'
#
loop_
_entity.id
_entity.type
_entity.pdbx_description
1 polymer ?
#
loop_
_entity_poly.entity_id
_entity_poly.type
_entity_poly.pdbx_seq_one_letter_code
_entity_poly.pdbx_strand_id
1 'polypeptide(L)'
;MTHIKKIRAKKSIFSGYLWFFVYLLVALACINLVFATQVAAQTATAENSRVSYSSGKMRGAEAGADNQQEQLKKTNTATNKVRGAKPASSGVTSLNAVVSLHDFAIFDASTELARDIDGDGYFREFTLVFDADVSSGVAEVYAEIYLSQDGGPWLHHFTTDVFTIVGDSSEDQYEVNSSLVEGFPSDHYDILIDLYEPGFDEIVATYSSDDNNALYALPLEDATYDVVEVIVIHDDDNGGSFSWGLMLAGAVLLAVRREIAMT
;
A
#
# COMPACT_ATOMS: atom_id res chain seq x y z
N MET A 1 -3.36 32.29 82.13
CA MET A 1 -4.43 31.57 81.42
C MET A 1 -4.23 31.81 79.93
N THR A 2 -3.45 30.95 79.27
CA THR A 2 -2.86 31.21 77.94
C THR A 2 -3.83 30.73 76.85
N HIS A 3 -4.43 31.66 76.11
CA HIS A 3 -5.42 31.36 75.09
C HIS A 3 -4.73 31.05 73.76
N ILE A 4 -4.61 29.77 73.42
CA ILE A 4 -4.05 29.31 72.14
C ILE A 4 -5.15 29.44 71.07
N LYS A 5 -4.96 30.36 70.12
CA LYS A 5 -5.85 30.56 68.97
C LYS A 5 -5.54 29.49 67.91
N LYS A 6 -6.43 28.52 67.76
CA LYS A 6 -6.30 27.42 66.79
C LYS A 6 -6.53 27.95 65.37
N ILE A 7 -5.47 28.09 64.57
CA ILE A 7 -5.56 28.48 63.15
C ILE A 7 -6.08 27.28 62.36
N ARG A 8 -7.29 27.41 61.78
CA ARG A 8 -7.89 26.37 60.93
C ARG A 8 -7.41 26.58 59.50
N ALA A 9 -6.52 25.72 59.02
CA ALA A 9 -6.06 25.73 57.62
C ALA A 9 -7.24 25.45 56.67
N LYS A 10 -7.48 26.36 55.73
CA LYS A 10 -8.48 26.23 54.67
C LYS A 10 -7.93 25.24 53.65
N LYS A 11 -8.44 23.99 53.61
CA LYS A 11 -8.05 23.00 52.59
C LYS A 11 -8.39 23.56 51.21
N SER A 12 -7.38 23.73 50.37
CA SER A 12 -7.50 24.21 48.99
C SER A 12 -8.21 23.16 48.13
N ILE A 13 -9.40 23.49 47.65
CA ILE A 13 -10.22 22.69 46.72
C ILE A 13 -9.63 22.71 45.29
N PHE A 14 -8.68 23.63 45.02
CA PHE A 14 -8.07 23.85 43.71
C PHE A 14 -7.09 22.75 43.30
N SER A 15 -6.51 22.03 44.28
CA SER A 15 -5.55 20.96 44.00
C SER A 15 -6.21 19.75 43.33
N GLY A 16 -7.43 19.38 43.73
CA GLY A 16 -8.11 18.18 43.22
C GLY A 16 -8.44 18.27 41.73
N TYR A 17 -8.90 19.44 41.26
CA TYR A 17 -9.20 19.67 39.85
C TYR A 17 -7.93 19.68 38.99
N LEU A 18 -6.84 20.28 39.48
CA LEU A 18 -5.58 20.28 38.75
C LEU A 18 -5.05 18.86 38.54
N TRP A 19 -5.10 18.02 39.58
CA TRP A 19 -4.72 16.60 39.44
C TRP A 19 -5.67 15.84 38.51
N PHE A 20 -6.98 16.10 38.55
CA PHE A 20 -7.94 15.50 37.62
C PHE A 20 -7.63 15.82 36.16
N PHE A 21 -7.32 17.09 35.84
CA PHE A 21 -6.93 17.48 34.47
C PHE A 21 -5.61 16.85 34.03
N VAL A 22 -4.63 16.73 34.93
CA VAL A 22 -3.37 16.02 34.63
C VAL A 22 -3.63 14.54 34.35
N TYR A 23 -4.45 13.87 35.17
CA TYR A 23 -4.81 12.48 34.93
C TYR A 23 -5.59 12.28 33.62
N LEU A 24 -6.49 13.21 33.27
CA LEU A 24 -7.22 13.16 32.00
C LEU A 24 -6.29 13.30 30.80
N LEU A 25 -5.34 14.25 30.83
CA LEU A 25 -4.37 14.42 29.75
C LEU A 25 -3.43 13.22 29.61
N VAL A 26 -2.97 12.65 30.74
CA VAL A 26 -2.16 11.43 30.72
C VAL A 26 -2.97 10.26 30.19
N ALA A 27 -4.23 10.10 30.60
CA ALA A 27 -5.10 9.04 30.09
C ALA A 27 -5.32 9.16 28.57
N LEU A 28 -5.60 10.36 28.06
CA LEU A 28 -5.74 10.62 26.62
C LEU A 28 -4.45 10.31 25.85
N ALA A 29 -3.29 10.72 26.37
CA ALA A 29 -2.00 10.40 25.77
C ALA A 29 -1.72 8.89 25.76
N CYS A 30 -2.03 8.18 26.86
CA CYS A 30 -1.89 6.72 26.93
C CYS A 30 -2.82 6.01 25.96
N ILE A 31 -4.06 6.48 25.78
CA ILE A 31 -5.02 5.93 24.83
C ILE A 31 -4.47 6.05 23.40
N ASN A 32 -4.00 7.24 23.01
CA ASN A 32 -3.40 7.45 21.69
C ASN A 32 -2.18 6.55 21.46
N LEU A 33 -1.34 6.39 22.49
CA LEU A 33 -0.16 5.52 22.41
C LEU A 33 -0.55 4.05 22.22
N VAL A 34 -1.54 3.55 22.97
CA VAL A 34 -2.03 2.17 22.82
C VAL A 34 -2.60 1.95 21.42
N PHE A 35 -3.44 2.85 20.91
CA PHE A 35 -3.97 2.75 19.55
C PHE A 35 -2.87 2.75 18.48
N ALA A 36 -1.90 3.66 18.57
CA ALA A 36 -0.78 3.70 17.63
C ALA A 36 0.03 2.39 17.64
N THR A 37 0.28 1.81 18.83
CA THR A 37 0.99 0.52 18.92
C THR A 37 0.20 -0.65 18.33
N GLN A 38 -1.12 -0.64 18.45
CA GLN A 38 -1.96 -1.69 17.87
C GLN A 38 -1.99 -1.61 16.35
N VAL A 39 -2.07 -0.40 15.78
CA VAL A 39 -2.01 -0.19 14.32
C VAL A 39 -0.66 -0.67 13.79
N ALA A 40 0.46 -0.23 14.39
CA ALA A 40 1.80 -0.65 13.95
C ALA A 40 2.00 -2.18 14.00
N ALA A 41 1.48 -2.85 15.03
CA ALA A 41 1.55 -4.31 15.13
C ALA A 41 0.70 -5.01 14.06
N GLN A 42 -0.48 -4.48 13.73
CA GLN A 42 -1.33 -5.00 12.66
C GLN A 42 -0.67 -4.82 11.29
N THR A 43 -0.13 -3.64 11.00
CA THR A 43 0.63 -3.33 9.78
C THR A 43 1.79 -4.32 9.59
N ALA A 44 2.63 -4.49 10.60
CA ALA A 44 3.78 -5.41 10.53
C ALA A 44 3.37 -6.89 10.38
N THR A 45 2.20 -7.27 10.91
CA THR A 45 1.68 -8.63 10.74
C THR A 45 1.13 -8.84 9.34
N ALA A 46 0.38 -7.86 8.80
CA ALA A 46 -0.16 -7.88 7.45
C ALA A 46 0.96 -7.92 6.40
N GLU A 47 1.97 -7.06 6.55
CA GLU A 47 3.14 -7.01 5.68
C GLU A 47 3.90 -8.34 5.64
N ASN A 48 4.15 -8.97 6.80
CA ASN A 48 4.83 -10.27 6.86
C ASN A 48 4.00 -11.45 6.32
N SER A 49 2.69 -11.28 6.15
CA SER A 49 1.81 -12.33 5.61
C SER A 49 1.62 -12.23 4.09
N ARG A 50 2.04 -11.12 3.47
CA ARG A 50 1.88 -10.90 2.04
C ARG A 50 2.93 -11.66 1.24
N VAL A 51 2.45 -12.38 0.24
CA VAL A 51 3.29 -13.07 -0.74
C VAL A 51 2.92 -12.58 -2.12
N SER A 52 3.88 -11.98 -2.80
CA SER A 52 3.78 -11.53 -4.18
C SER A 52 5.10 -11.82 -4.91
N TYR A 53 5.03 -11.87 -6.23
CA TYR A 53 6.21 -11.90 -7.09
C TYR A 53 6.23 -10.66 -7.94
N SER A 54 7.31 -9.87 -7.83
CA SER A 54 7.46 -8.64 -8.59
C SER A 54 8.81 -8.60 -9.30
N SER A 55 8.84 -7.96 -10.46
CA SER A 55 10.06 -7.75 -11.24
C SER A 55 10.03 -6.38 -11.90
N GLY A 56 11.19 -5.73 -11.94
CA GLY A 56 11.36 -4.38 -12.47
C GLY A 56 12.26 -4.34 -13.70
N LYS A 57 12.01 -3.41 -14.64
CA LYS A 57 12.89 -3.12 -15.77
C LYS A 57 12.72 -1.72 -16.33
N MET A 58 13.76 -1.20 -16.99
CA MET A 58 13.70 0.03 -17.78
C MET A 58 13.06 -0.22 -19.15
N ARG A 59 12.15 0.65 -19.60
CA ARG A 59 11.45 0.48 -20.90
C ARG A 59 12.31 0.88 -22.10
N GLY A 60 13.13 1.93 -22.02
CA GLY A 60 13.98 2.37 -23.15
C GLY A 60 15.36 1.72 -23.24
N ALA A 61 15.79 0.94 -22.25
CA ALA A 61 17.12 0.33 -22.22
C ALA A 61 17.32 -0.79 -23.27
N GLU A 62 16.25 -1.35 -23.84
CA GLU A 62 16.35 -2.45 -24.82
C GLU A 62 16.90 -1.99 -26.20
N ALA A 63 17.01 -0.68 -26.47
CA ALA A 63 17.41 -0.14 -27.78
C ALA A 63 18.85 0.39 -27.90
N GLY A 64 19.69 0.37 -26.84
CA GLY A 64 20.85 1.29 -26.80
C GLY A 64 22.16 0.82 -26.14
N ALA A 65 22.38 -0.47 -25.89
CA ALA A 65 23.53 -0.95 -25.13
C ALA A 65 24.93 -0.66 -25.73
N ASP A 66 25.03 -0.30 -27.02
CA ASP A 66 26.33 -0.16 -27.70
C ASP A 66 26.89 1.28 -27.75
N ASN A 67 26.07 2.33 -27.53
CA ASN A 67 26.47 3.72 -27.84
C ASN A 67 26.76 4.63 -26.63
N GLN A 68 26.48 4.20 -25.39
CA GLN A 68 26.63 5.07 -24.22
C GLN A 68 28.08 5.24 -23.73
N GLN A 69 28.98 4.30 -24.05
CA GLN A 69 30.38 4.38 -23.62
C GLN A 69 31.23 5.42 -24.38
N GLU A 70 30.77 5.92 -25.53
CA GLU A 70 31.50 6.92 -26.32
C GLU A 70 31.19 8.38 -25.94
N GLN A 71 30.00 8.67 -25.38
CA GLN A 71 29.63 10.04 -25.03
C GLN A 71 30.22 10.50 -23.69
N LEU A 72 30.37 9.60 -22.71
CA LEU A 72 30.98 9.89 -21.40
C LEU A 72 32.49 10.22 -21.46
N LYS A 73 33.18 9.95 -22.58
CA LYS A 73 34.62 10.23 -22.75
C LYS A 73 34.93 11.58 -23.43
N LYS A 74 33.96 12.27 -24.03
CA LYS A 74 34.22 13.50 -24.80
C LYS A 74 34.03 14.81 -24.01
N THR A 75 33.46 14.76 -22.81
CA THR A 75 33.14 15.99 -22.04
C THR A 75 34.21 16.41 -21.02
N ASN A 76 35.20 15.55 -20.70
CA ASN A 76 36.21 15.84 -19.66
C ASN A 76 37.51 16.49 -20.16
N THR A 77 37.50 17.26 -21.25
CA THR A 77 38.67 18.06 -21.66
C THR A 77 38.25 19.42 -22.21
N ALA A 78 37.87 20.33 -21.31
CA ALA A 78 37.92 21.76 -21.57
C ALA A 78 38.48 22.46 -20.33
N THR A 79 39.70 22.96 -20.50
CA THR A 79 40.53 23.72 -19.55
C THR A 79 39.81 24.91 -18.93
N ASN A 80 40.02 25.18 -17.64
CA ASN A 80 39.88 26.54 -17.13
C ASN A 80 41.04 26.94 -16.20
N LYS A 81 41.84 27.87 -16.72
CA LYS A 81 42.99 28.52 -16.09
C LYS A 81 42.59 29.95 -15.80
N VAL A 82 42.30 30.31 -14.55
CA VAL A 82 42.28 31.72 -14.13
C VAL A 82 42.95 31.87 -12.75
N ARG A 83 43.74 32.93 -12.66
CA ARG A 83 44.76 33.26 -11.67
C ARG A 83 44.15 33.91 -10.42
N GLY A 84 44.92 33.88 -9.33
CA GLY A 84 44.48 34.17 -7.97
C GLY A 84 44.20 35.61 -7.57
N ALA A 85 43.53 35.74 -6.43
CA ALA A 85 43.69 36.80 -5.43
C ALA A 85 43.30 36.24 -4.04
N LYS A 86 44.03 36.62 -2.99
CA LYS A 86 43.93 36.17 -1.57
C LYS A 86 43.32 37.33 -0.71
N PRO A 87 43.10 37.19 0.62
CA PRO A 87 41.80 36.96 1.25
C PRO A 87 41.37 38.07 2.25
N ALA A 88 40.12 38.03 2.73
CA ALA A 88 39.74 38.66 3.99
C ALA A 88 38.63 37.86 4.71
N SER A 89 38.82 37.76 6.02
CA SER A 89 38.18 36.88 7.00
C SER A 89 36.84 37.37 7.55
N SER A 90 35.92 36.43 7.87
CA SER A 90 35.25 36.29 9.18
C SER A 90 34.42 34.99 9.22
N GLY A 91 34.70 34.11 10.19
CA GLY A 91 33.97 32.85 10.45
C GLY A 91 32.57 33.10 11.03
N VAL A 92 31.65 32.12 11.10
CA VAL A 92 31.83 30.77 11.65
C VAL A 92 30.80 29.79 11.02
N THR A 93 31.33 28.65 10.58
CA THR A 93 30.75 27.32 10.30
C THR A 93 29.65 27.17 9.25
N SER A 94 30.10 27.14 7.99
CA SER A 94 29.47 26.38 6.90
C SER A 94 29.43 24.89 7.27
N LEU A 95 28.23 24.32 7.42
CA LEU A 95 28.05 22.88 7.23
C LEU A 95 28.16 22.63 5.73
N ASN A 96 29.33 22.15 5.31
CA ASN A 96 29.58 21.67 3.97
C ASN A 96 28.74 20.41 3.71
N ALA A 97 27.52 20.59 3.23
CA ALA A 97 26.95 19.72 2.23
C ALA A 97 26.75 20.63 1.01
N VAL A 98 27.62 20.51 0.02
CA VAL A 98 27.25 20.93 -1.34
C VAL A 98 26.25 19.86 -1.78
N VAL A 99 25.01 19.98 -1.31
CA VAL A 99 23.88 19.29 -1.91
C VAL A 99 23.82 19.89 -3.31
N SER A 100 24.19 19.11 -4.30
CA SER A 100 23.72 19.40 -5.65
C SER A 100 22.20 19.26 -5.53
N LEU A 101 21.48 20.37 -5.36
CA LEU A 101 20.02 20.39 -5.35
C LEU A 101 19.56 20.08 -6.77
N HIS A 102 19.63 18.81 -7.14
CA HIS A 102 18.79 18.28 -8.19
C HIS A 102 17.40 18.12 -7.57
N ASP A 103 16.40 18.71 -8.22
CA ASP A 103 15.00 18.52 -7.85
C ASP A 103 14.53 17.25 -8.57
N PHE A 104 13.86 16.36 -7.84
CA PHE A 104 13.36 15.10 -8.38
C PHE A 104 11.84 15.16 -8.44
N ALA A 105 11.28 14.52 -9.45
CA ALA A 105 9.84 14.37 -9.58
C ALA A 105 9.51 13.01 -10.20
N ILE A 106 8.29 12.55 -9.99
CA ILE A 106 7.69 11.52 -10.84
C ILE A 106 6.71 12.26 -11.73
N PHE A 107 6.99 12.28 -13.03
CA PHE A 107 6.23 13.06 -14.01
C PHE A 107 4.86 12.44 -14.27
N ASP A 108 4.82 11.13 -14.45
CA ASP A 108 3.58 10.37 -14.69
C ASP A 108 3.72 8.94 -14.19
N ALA A 109 2.58 8.30 -13.93
CA ALA A 109 2.49 6.89 -13.60
C ALA A 109 1.18 6.29 -14.11
N SER A 110 1.21 5.01 -14.48
CA SER A 110 0.05 4.29 -15.01
C SER A 110 0.05 2.83 -14.57
N THR A 111 -1.14 2.26 -14.42
CA THR A 111 -1.32 0.86 -14.07
C THR A 111 -2.15 0.14 -15.13
N GLU A 112 -1.73 -1.07 -15.50
CA GLU A 112 -2.51 -2.03 -16.27
C GLU A 112 -2.82 -3.24 -15.39
N LEU A 113 -4.07 -3.74 -15.46
CA LEU A 113 -4.55 -4.88 -14.67
C LEU A 113 -4.70 -6.11 -15.55
N ALA A 114 -4.35 -7.28 -15.02
CA ALA A 114 -4.41 -8.52 -15.75
C ALA A 114 -4.73 -9.72 -14.85
N ARG A 115 -5.26 -10.78 -15.49
CA ARG A 115 -5.64 -12.06 -14.88
C ARG A 115 -6.73 -11.93 -13.81
N ASP A 116 -7.94 -12.10 -14.31
CA ASP A 116 -9.19 -12.34 -13.58
C ASP A 116 -9.70 -13.72 -14.08
N ILE A 117 -9.47 -14.78 -13.31
CA ILE A 117 -9.77 -16.17 -13.70
C ILE A 117 -11.24 -16.50 -13.42
N ASP A 118 -11.84 -15.99 -12.34
CA ASP A 118 -13.24 -16.25 -11.99
C ASP A 118 -14.25 -15.24 -12.59
N GLY A 119 -13.79 -14.11 -13.10
CA GLY A 119 -14.55 -13.14 -13.87
C GLY A 119 -15.31 -12.12 -13.02
N ASP A 120 -14.92 -11.89 -11.77
CA ASP A 120 -15.64 -11.02 -10.83
C ASP A 120 -15.21 -9.53 -10.92
N GLY A 121 -14.18 -9.24 -11.71
CA GLY A 121 -13.64 -7.90 -11.94
C GLY A 121 -12.50 -7.50 -11.01
N TYR A 122 -11.97 -8.41 -10.19
CA TYR A 122 -10.72 -8.25 -9.46
C TYR A 122 -9.58 -8.97 -10.18
N PHE A 123 -8.37 -8.44 -10.05
CA PHE A 123 -7.22 -8.89 -10.83
C PHE A 123 -6.06 -9.28 -9.92
N ARG A 124 -5.45 -10.42 -10.22
CA ARG A 124 -4.28 -10.89 -9.45
C ARG A 124 -2.93 -10.42 -9.97
N GLU A 125 -2.89 -9.76 -11.12
CA GLU A 125 -1.68 -9.17 -11.67
C GLU A 125 -1.88 -7.71 -12.04
N PHE A 126 -0.81 -6.92 -11.85
CA PHE A 126 -0.76 -5.57 -12.35
C PHE A 126 0.64 -5.22 -12.86
N THR A 127 0.66 -4.31 -13.83
CA THR A 127 1.87 -3.69 -14.37
C THR A 127 1.82 -2.20 -14.04
N LEU A 128 2.78 -1.73 -13.25
CA LEU A 128 2.97 -0.31 -12.94
C LEU A 128 4.09 0.25 -13.83
N VAL A 129 3.85 1.36 -14.51
CA VAL A 129 4.86 2.11 -15.24
C VAL A 129 4.93 3.52 -14.70
N PHE A 130 6.12 4.03 -14.40
CA PHE A 130 6.31 5.41 -13.95
C PHE A 130 7.53 6.07 -14.60
N ASP A 131 7.46 7.39 -14.72
CA ASP A 131 8.46 8.25 -15.37
C ASP A 131 9.08 9.17 -14.32
N ALA A 132 10.38 9.03 -14.05
CA ALA A 132 11.05 9.74 -12.96
C ALA A 132 12.06 10.75 -13.53
N ASP A 133 11.88 12.00 -13.13
CA ASP A 133 12.63 13.14 -13.65
C ASP A 133 13.64 13.66 -12.64
N VAL A 134 14.73 14.23 -13.17
CA VAL A 134 15.71 15.01 -12.43
C VAL A 134 15.91 16.36 -13.11
N SER A 135 15.90 17.45 -12.34
CA SER A 135 15.87 18.83 -12.87
C SER A 135 16.98 19.16 -13.87
N SER A 136 18.12 18.46 -13.80
CA SER A 136 19.17 18.53 -14.81
C SER A 136 20.15 17.36 -14.64
N GLY A 137 20.73 16.90 -15.75
CA GLY A 137 21.85 15.98 -15.72
C GLY A 137 21.40 14.52 -15.69
N VAL A 138 22.08 13.72 -14.87
CA VAL A 138 21.90 12.28 -14.75
C VAL A 138 21.93 11.92 -13.28
N ALA A 139 21.01 11.07 -12.83
CA ALA A 139 20.97 10.57 -11.46
C ALA A 139 20.75 9.06 -11.43
N GLU A 140 21.25 8.40 -10.39
CA GLU A 140 20.90 7.03 -10.06
C GLU A 140 19.84 7.05 -8.97
N VAL A 141 18.77 6.30 -9.14
CA VAL A 141 17.63 6.27 -8.22
C VAL A 141 17.11 4.85 -8.06
N TYR A 142 16.33 4.60 -7.01
CA TYR A 142 15.49 3.43 -6.86
C TYR A 142 14.14 3.85 -6.28
N ALA A 143 13.10 3.07 -6.53
CA ALA A 143 11.77 3.34 -6.01
C ALA A 143 11.34 2.25 -5.03
N GLU A 144 10.64 2.67 -3.98
CA GLU A 144 9.83 1.80 -3.14
C GLU A 144 8.37 2.00 -3.47
N ILE A 145 7.66 0.89 -3.65
CA ILE A 145 6.26 0.84 -4.04
C ILE A 145 5.46 0.28 -2.87
N TYR A 146 4.38 0.97 -2.56
CA TYR A 146 3.50 0.66 -1.45
C TYR A 146 2.07 0.46 -1.93
N LEU A 147 1.35 -0.42 -1.26
CA LEU A 147 -0.07 -0.67 -1.49
C LEU A 147 -0.87 -0.37 -0.23
N SER A 148 -1.98 0.38 -0.38
CA SER A 148 -2.95 0.62 0.68
C SER A 148 -4.30 0.01 0.32
N GLN A 149 -4.85 -0.82 1.22
CA GLN A 149 -6.17 -1.45 1.05
C GLN A 149 -7.27 -0.53 1.58
N ASP A 150 -8.22 -0.11 0.74
CA ASP A 150 -9.40 0.70 1.09
C ASP A 150 -9.05 1.91 1.99
N GLY A 151 -7.97 2.64 1.65
CA GLY A 151 -7.49 3.79 2.42
C GLY A 151 -6.85 3.44 3.78
N GLY A 152 -6.49 2.18 3.99
CA GLY A 152 -5.77 1.67 5.15
C GLY A 152 -4.31 2.12 5.23
N PRO A 153 -3.46 1.44 6.03
CA PRO A 153 -2.05 1.76 6.11
C PRO A 153 -1.33 1.40 4.80
N TRP A 154 -0.34 2.21 4.43
CA TRP A 154 0.62 1.88 3.37
C TRP A 154 1.50 0.71 3.81
N LEU A 155 1.47 -0.37 3.03
CA LEU A 155 2.32 -1.54 3.24
C LEU A 155 3.32 -1.63 2.09
N HIS A 156 4.59 -1.86 2.41
CA HIS A 156 5.62 -2.06 1.39
C HIS A 156 5.24 -3.26 0.52
N HIS A 157 5.43 -3.11 -0.79
CA HIS A 157 5.11 -4.13 -1.78
C HIS A 157 6.35 -4.53 -2.59
N PHE A 158 7.13 -3.56 -3.07
CA PHE A 158 8.30 -3.84 -3.90
C PHE A 158 9.35 -2.73 -3.83
N THR A 159 10.63 -3.09 -3.93
CA THR A 159 11.73 -2.15 -4.13
C THR A 159 12.38 -2.46 -5.48
N THR A 160 12.53 -1.45 -6.34
CA THR A 160 13.16 -1.62 -7.65
C THR A 160 14.67 -1.85 -7.52
N ASP A 161 15.28 -2.38 -8.56
CA ASP A 161 16.72 -2.22 -8.74
C ASP A 161 17.07 -0.74 -8.91
N VAL A 162 18.33 -0.38 -8.66
CA VAL A 162 18.85 0.96 -8.97
C VAL A 162 18.87 1.15 -10.48
N PHE A 163 18.35 2.28 -10.95
CA PHE A 163 18.32 2.67 -12.35
C PHE A 163 18.74 4.13 -12.57
N THR A 164 19.01 4.47 -13.82
CA THR A 164 19.51 5.80 -14.20
C THR A 164 18.41 6.60 -14.89
N ILE A 165 18.22 7.84 -14.44
CA ILE A 165 17.33 8.84 -15.05
C ILE A 165 18.13 10.01 -15.63
N VAL A 166 17.61 10.64 -16.69
CA VAL A 166 18.29 11.65 -17.49
C VAL A 166 17.35 12.82 -17.80
N GLY A 167 17.40 13.87 -16.98
CA GLY A 167 16.57 15.05 -17.20
C GLY A 167 15.08 14.73 -17.06
N ASP A 168 14.31 15.11 -18.09
CA ASP A 168 12.87 14.89 -18.25
C ASP A 168 12.56 13.85 -19.36
N SER A 169 13.44 12.86 -19.51
CA SER A 169 13.45 11.94 -20.65
C SER A 169 12.51 10.75 -20.47
N SER A 170 11.38 10.71 -21.16
CA SER A 170 10.46 9.56 -21.14
C SER A 170 11.02 8.20 -21.59
N GLU A 171 12.26 8.14 -22.12
CA GLU A 171 12.93 6.89 -22.48
C GLU A 171 13.48 6.13 -21.26
N ASP A 172 13.54 6.75 -20.08
CA ASP A 172 14.03 6.13 -18.84
C ASP A 172 12.91 5.68 -17.88
N GLN A 173 11.69 5.55 -18.40
CA GLN A 173 10.56 4.98 -17.67
C GLN A 173 10.88 3.58 -17.12
N TYR A 174 10.38 3.34 -15.91
CA TYR A 174 10.52 2.07 -15.20
C TYR A 174 9.19 1.31 -15.19
N GLU A 175 9.23 0.01 -15.43
CA GLU A 175 8.09 -0.90 -15.44
C GLU A 175 8.26 -1.95 -14.34
N VAL A 176 7.23 -2.13 -13.51
CA VAL A 176 7.13 -3.15 -12.47
C VAL A 176 5.95 -4.06 -12.77
N ASN A 177 6.23 -5.34 -12.97
CA ASN A 177 5.21 -6.38 -13.12
C ASN A 177 5.05 -7.13 -11.80
N SER A 178 3.83 -7.24 -11.29
CA SER A 178 3.52 -7.90 -10.02
C SER A 178 2.44 -8.96 -10.16
N SER A 179 2.63 -10.10 -9.50
CA SER A 179 1.64 -11.18 -9.33
C SER A 179 1.36 -11.38 -7.83
N LEU A 180 0.10 -11.27 -7.43
CA LEU A 180 -0.36 -11.39 -6.04
C LEU A 180 -0.70 -12.85 -5.71
N VAL A 181 -0.07 -13.40 -4.66
CA VAL A 181 -0.14 -14.85 -4.35
C VAL A 181 -0.94 -15.11 -3.08
N GLU A 182 -0.70 -14.36 -2.01
CA GLU A 182 -1.39 -14.52 -0.73
C GLU A 182 -1.34 -13.22 0.07
N GLY A 183 -2.37 -12.93 0.86
CA GLY A 183 -2.42 -11.74 1.73
C GLY A 183 -2.92 -10.47 1.03
N PHE A 184 -3.61 -10.63 -0.09
CA PHE A 184 -4.30 -9.56 -0.81
C PHE A 184 -5.78 -9.95 -0.98
N PRO A 185 -6.63 -9.76 0.05
CA PRO A 185 -8.07 -9.95 -0.12
C PRO A 185 -8.62 -9.09 -1.25
N SER A 186 -9.66 -9.58 -1.94
CA SER A 186 -10.34 -8.84 -3.01
C SER A 186 -10.87 -7.51 -2.47
N ASP A 187 -10.25 -6.42 -2.91
CA ASP A 187 -10.56 -5.06 -2.47
C ASP A 187 -9.96 -4.02 -3.43
N HIS A 188 -10.17 -2.74 -3.12
CA HIS A 188 -9.61 -1.62 -3.85
C HIS A 188 -8.29 -1.19 -3.21
N TYR A 189 -7.24 -1.13 -4.02
CA TYR A 189 -5.91 -0.78 -3.57
C TYR A 189 -5.41 0.50 -4.22
N ASP A 190 -4.85 1.38 -3.41
CA ASP A 190 -4.10 2.53 -3.88
C ASP A 190 -2.61 2.19 -3.99
N ILE A 191 -1.90 2.85 -4.92
CA ILE A 191 -0.45 2.76 -5.09
C ILE A 191 0.21 4.07 -4.66
N LEU A 192 1.32 3.96 -3.93
CA LEU A 192 2.26 5.03 -3.65
C LEU A 192 3.66 4.63 -4.10
N ILE A 193 4.37 5.57 -4.71
CA ILE A 193 5.74 5.44 -5.21
C ILE A 193 6.59 6.48 -4.49
N ASP A 194 7.57 6.03 -3.70
CA ASP A 194 8.59 6.87 -3.12
C ASP A 194 9.92 6.63 -3.84
N LEU A 195 10.53 7.71 -4.31
CA LEU A 195 11.81 7.69 -5.02
C LEU A 195 12.94 8.05 -4.06
N TYR A 196 14.07 7.36 -4.21
CA TYR A 196 15.27 7.54 -3.39
C TYR A 196 16.52 7.63 -4.24
N GLU A 197 17.52 8.36 -3.74
CA GLU A 197 18.89 8.38 -4.29
C GLU A 197 19.79 7.44 -3.46
N PRO A 198 20.60 6.55 -4.08
CA PRO A 198 21.51 5.68 -3.35
C PRO A 198 22.49 6.46 -2.45
N GLY A 199 22.47 6.14 -1.15
CA GLY A 199 23.33 6.80 -0.17
C GLY A 199 22.75 8.10 0.40
N PHE A 200 21.51 8.45 0.03
CA PHE A 200 20.71 9.49 0.67
C PHE A 200 19.50 8.85 1.35
N ASP A 201 19.34 9.12 2.65
CA ASP A 201 18.37 8.41 3.51
C ASP A 201 16.95 9.03 3.47
N GLU A 202 16.75 10.13 2.74
CA GLU A 202 15.44 10.80 2.64
C GLU A 202 14.80 10.55 1.27
N ILE A 203 13.46 10.57 1.24
CA ILE A 203 12.67 10.50 0.01
C ILE A 203 12.97 11.75 -0.83
N VAL A 204 13.29 11.56 -2.11
CA VAL A 204 13.56 12.65 -3.05
C VAL A 204 12.32 13.06 -3.86
N ALA A 205 11.37 12.14 -4.06
CA ALA A 205 10.07 12.43 -4.67
C ALA A 205 9.01 11.40 -4.24
N THR A 206 7.75 11.80 -4.16
CA THR A 206 6.59 10.93 -3.88
C THR A 206 5.53 11.14 -4.95
N TYR A 207 4.84 10.07 -5.35
CA TYR A 207 3.71 10.11 -6.28
C TYR A 207 2.71 9.02 -5.97
N SER A 208 1.41 9.32 -6.00
CA SER A 208 0.39 8.44 -5.43
C SER A 208 -0.98 8.55 -6.11
N SER A 209 -1.95 7.83 -5.56
CA SER A 209 -3.37 7.93 -5.91
C SER A 209 -3.96 9.34 -5.77
N ASP A 210 -3.37 10.21 -4.93
CA ASP A 210 -3.77 11.63 -4.82
C ASP A 210 -3.34 12.44 -6.05
N ASP A 211 -2.32 11.98 -6.78
CA ASP A 211 -1.75 12.65 -7.94
C ASP A 211 -2.35 12.14 -9.26
N ASN A 212 -2.62 10.82 -9.34
CA ASN A 212 -3.12 10.19 -10.56
C ASN A 212 -4.14 9.07 -10.29
N ASN A 213 -5.29 9.14 -10.97
CA ASN A 213 -6.36 8.14 -10.84
C ASN A 213 -5.94 6.75 -11.37
N ALA A 214 -4.89 6.64 -12.19
CA ALA A 214 -4.36 5.34 -12.60
C ALA A 214 -3.71 4.55 -11.44
N LEU A 215 -3.50 5.20 -10.29
CA LEU A 215 -2.98 4.60 -9.06
C LEU A 215 -4.05 4.47 -7.96
N TYR A 216 -5.29 4.90 -8.23
CA TYR A 216 -6.37 4.98 -7.25
C TYR A 216 -7.35 3.81 -7.41
N ALA A 217 -7.70 3.19 -6.27
CA ALA A 217 -8.75 2.20 -6.13
C ALA A 217 -8.69 1.07 -7.18
N LEU A 218 -7.53 0.44 -7.34
CA LEU A 218 -7.34 -0.68 -8.23
C LEU A 218 -8.03 -1.94 -7.67
N PRO A 219 -8.96 -2.59 -8.40
CA PRO A 219 -9.59 -3.82 -7.95
C PRO A 219 -8.59 -4.98 -8.02
N LEU A 220 -7.91 -5.26 -6.91
CA LEU A 220 -6.88 -6.30 -6.83
C LEU A 220 -7.30 -7.41 -5.87
N GLU A 221 -6.78 -8.60 -6.13
CA GLU A 221 -6.90 -9.75 -5.25
C GLU A 221 -5.71 -10.69 -5.39
N ASP A 222 -5.55 -11.63 -4.47
CA ASP A 222 -4.55 -12.69 -4.58
C ASP A 222 -5.09 -13.96 -5.25
N ALA A 223 -4.15 -14.85 -5.56
CA ALA A 223 -4.43 -16.12 -6.20
C ALA A 223 -5.39 -17.05 -5.45
N THR A 224 -5.66 -16.81 -4.16
CA THR A 224 -6.56 -17.62 -3.34
C THR A 224 -8.02 -17.21 -3.46
N TYR A 225 -8.30 -15.97 -3.85
CA TYR A 225 -9.66 -15.48 -4.13
C TYR A 225 -10.08 -15.72 -5.57
N ASP A 226 -9.13 -15.67 -6.50
CA ASP A 226 -9.39 -15.83 -7.93
C ASP A 226 -9.47 -17.33 -8.32
N VAL A 227 -10.56 -18.02 -7.96
CA VAL A 227 -10.76 -19.46 -8.24
C VAL A 227 -12.17 -19.77 -8.73
N VAL A 228 -12.28 -20.48 -9.87
CA VAL A 228 -13.59 -20.88 -10.42
C VAL A 228 -14.28 -21.89 -9.50
N GLU A 229 -15.33 -21.46 -8.80
CA GLU A 229 -16.21 -22.37 -8.05
C GLU A 229 -17.01 -23.26 -9.00
N VAL A 230 -16.72 -24.56 -9.01
CA VAL A 230 -17.54 -25.55 -9.72
C VAL A 230 -18.72 -25.94 -8.83
N ILE A 231 -19.87 -25.30 -9.05
CA ILE A 231 -21.13 -25.73 -8.44
C ILE A 231 -21.55 -27.06 -9.08
N VAL A 232 -21.27 -28.17 -8.40
CA VAL A 232 -21.84 -29.47 -8.75
C VAL A 232 -23.30 -29.48 -8.28
N ILE A 233 -24.21 -29.18 -9.19
CA ILE A 233 -25.64 -29.40 -8.97
C ILE A 233 -25.82 -30.92 -8.82
N HIS A 234 -26.03 -31.38 -7.59
CA HIS A 234 -26.64 -32.68 -7.38
C HIS A 234 -28.11 -32.53 -7.73
N ASP A 235 -28.49 -32.99 -8.92
CA ASP A 235 -29.88 -33.30 -9.21
C ASP A 235 -30.27 -34.48 -8.32
N ASP A 236 -30.67 -34.19 -7.08
CA ASP A 236 -31.41 -35.14 -6.27
C ASP A 236 -32.77 -35.34 -6.95
N ASP A 237 -32.84 -36.29 -7.87
CA ASP A 237 -34.05 -36.86 -8.46
C ASP A 237 -34.89 -37.59 -7.39
N ASN A 238 -35.25 -36.90 -6.31
CA ASN A 238 -36.18 -37.38 -5.29
C ASN A 238 -37.61 -36.98 -5.67
N GLY A 239 -38.03 -37.43 -6.85
CA GLY A 239 -39.44 -37.45 -7.26
C GLY A 239 -40.24 -38.38 -6.36
N GLY A 240 -40.99 -37.82 -5.41
CA GLY A 240 -41.68 -38.54 -4.36
C GLY A 240 -42.70 -39.59 -4.84
N SER A 241 -42.40 -40.87 -4.59
CA SER A 241 -43.37 -41.98 -4.77
C SER A 241 -44.26 -42.23 -3.54
N PHE A 242 -44.05 -41.50 -2.43
CA PHE A 242 -44.81 -41.71 -1.19
C PHE A 242 -46.28 -41.24 -1.25
N SER A 243 -46.67 -40.41 -2.22
CA SER A 243 -48.04 -39.87 -2.32
C SER A 243 -49.03 -40.85 -2.95
N TRP A 244 -48.61 -41.67 -3.92
CA TRP A 244 -49.50 -42.62 -4.61
C TRP A 244 -49.89 -43.81 -3.72
N GLY A 245 -48.96 -44.30 -2.90
CA GLY A 245 -49.23 -45.39 -1.96
C GLY A 245 -50.28 -45.01 -0.91
N LEU A 246 -50.22 -43.79 -0.38
CA LEU A 246 -51.20 -43.26 0.57
C LEU A 246 -52.58 -43.04 -0.06
N MET A 247 -52.64 -42.57 -1.32
CA MET A 247 -53.89 -42.44 -2.07
C MET A 247 -54.56 -43.81 -2.30
N LEU A 248 -53.80 -44.81 -2.73
CA LEU A 248 -54.32 -46.17 -2.93
C LEU A 248 -54.79 -46.80 -1.60
N ALA A 249 -54.02 -46.65 -0.53
CA ALA A 249 -54.41 -47.15 0.79
C ALA A 249 -55.71 -46.49 1.28
N GLY A 250 -55.88 -45.18 1.06
CA GLY A 250 -57.12 -44.47 1.38
C GLY A 250 -58.33 -44.96 0.58
N ALA A 251 -58.16 -45.23 -0.72
CA ALA A 251 -59.22 -45.75 -1.57
C ALA A 251 -59.68 -47.15 -1.14
N VAL A 252 -58.74 -48.03 -0.76
CA VAL A 252 -59.05 -49.38 -0.25
C VAL A 252 -59.81 -49.30 1.07
N LEU A 253 -59.40 -48.44 2.00
CA LEU A 253 -60.10 -48.27 3.28
C LEU A 253 -61.54 -47.76 3.12
N LEU A 254 -61.78 -46.87 2.15
CA LEU A 254 -63.12 -46.36 1.84
C LEU A 254 -64.01 -47.43 1.18
N ALA A 255 -63.44 -48.29 0.32
CA ALA A 255 -64.16 -49.40 -0.28
C ALA A 255 -64.59 -50.43 0.78
N VAL A 256 -63.69 -50.82 1.69
CA VAL A 256 -63.99 -51.75 2.78
C VAL A 256 -65.06 -51.18 3.73
N ARG A 257 -65.02 -49.87 4.03
CA ARG A 257 -66.06 -49.21 4.82
C ARG A 257 -67.44 -49.25 4.17
N ARG A 258 -67.55 -49.16 2.84
CA ARG A 258 -68.84 -49.22 2.12
C ARG A 258 -69.46 -50.61 2.17
N GLU A 259 -68.65 -51.68 2.10
CA GLU A 259 -69.17 -53.05 2.17
C GLU A 259 -69.70 -53.41 3.56
N ILE A 260 -69.00 -52.99 4.62
CA ILE A 260 -69.44 -53.23 6.01
C ILE A 260 -70.74 -52.49 6.33
N ALA A 261 -70.99 -51.33 5.72
CA ALA A 261 -72.23 -50.56 5.94
C ALA A 261 -73.46 -51.11 5.19
N MET A 262 -73.28 -52.08 4.29
CA MET A 262 -74.35 -52.71 3.50
C MET A 262 -74.69 -54.14 3.93
N THR A 263 -74.10 -54.62 5.03
CA THR A 263 -74.46 -55.88 5.71
C THR A 263 -75.20 -55.60 7.01
#